data_AF-Q0C112-F1
#
_entry.id   AF-Q0C112-F1
#
_cell.length_a   1.000
_cell.length_b   1.000
_cell.length_c   1.000
_cell.angle_alpha   90.00
_cell.angle_beta   90.00
_cell.angle_gamma   90.00
#
_symmetry.space_group_name_H-M   'P 1'
#
loop_
_entity.id
_entity.type
_entity.pdbx_description
1 polymer ?
#
loop_
_entity_poly.entity_id
_entity_poly.type
_entity_poly.pdbx_seq_one_letter_code
_entity_poly.pdbx_strand_id
1 'polypeptide(L)' 'MPARRDVFTPPEISMVSSHKVSCNGGGGALGHPKVWYEMGDEDFVECKYCDRRFILIGGKQDPSQVR' A
#
# COMPACT_ATOMS: atom_id res chain seq x y z
N MET A 1 10.69 -25.87 20.60
CA MET A 1 10.89 -25.17 19.31
C MET A 1 9.79 -24.12 19.17
N PRO A 2 10.06 -22.81 19.24
CA PRO A 2 9.02 -21.82 19.02
C PRO A 2 8.68 -21.74 17.52
N ALA A 3 7.40 -21.71 17.23
CA ALA A 3 6.84 -21.68 15.89
C ALA A 3 7.15 -20.35 15.20
N ARG A 4 7.72 -20.47 13.98
CA ARG A 4 7.39 -19.71 12.77
C ARG A 4 7.35 -18.18 12.88
N ARG A 5 8.49 -17.58 12.55
CA ARG A 5 8.67 -16.38 11.70
C ARG A 5 7.39 -15.64 11.31
N ASP A 6 6.88 -14.79 12.18
CA ASP A 6 6.07 -13.64 11.78
C ASP A 6 6.98 -12.42 11.65
N VAL A 7 8.04 -12.52 10.84
CA VAL A 7 8.75 -11.33 10.37
C VAL A 7 8.01 -10.84 9.13
N PHE A 8 6.74 -10.46 9.32
CA PHE A 8 6.01 -9.71 8.32
C PHE A 8 6.48 -8.27 8.51
N THR A 9 7.54 -7.90 7.79
CA THR A 9 7.90 -6.49 7.67
C THR A 9 6.64 -5.76 7.22
N PRO A 10 6.16 -4.76 7.98
CA PRO A 10 4.91 -4.10 7.64
C PRO A 10 5.03 -3.52 6.22
N PRO A 11 4.04 -3.73 5.35
CA PRO A 11 4.07 -3.15 4.01
C PRO A 11 4.22 -1.63 4.14
N GLU A 12 4.99 -1.02 3.24
CA GLU A 12 5.12 0.43 3.20
C GLU A 12 3.73 1.04 2.88
N ILE A 13 3.07 1.59 3.90
CA ILE A 13 1.73 2.18 3.76
C ILE A 13 1.86 3.65 3.35
N SER A 14 1.20 4.01 2.24
CA SER A 14 1.09 5.39 1.76
C SER A 14 -0.36 5.85 1.85
N MET A 15 -0.62 6.82 2.71
CA MET A 15 -1.94 7.43 2.84
C MET A 15 -2.23 8.36 1.66
N VAL A 16 -3.40 8.18 1.03
CA VAL A 16 -3.85 8.99 -0.11
C VAL A 16 -5.26 9.52 0.13
N SER A 17 -5.58 10.67 -0.43
CA SER A 17 -6.89 11.32 -0.29
C SER A 17 -7.83 11.08 -1.47
N SER A 18 -7.41 10.30 -2.46
CA SER A 18 -8.17 10.06 -3.67
C SER A 18 -8.14 8.58 -4.05
N HIS A 19 -9.23 8.11 -4.66
CA HIS A 19 -9.36 6.73 -5.11
C HIS A 19 -8.43 6.43 -6.29
N LYS A 20 -7.91 7.45 -6.96
CA LYS A 20 -6.98 7.30 -8.08
C LYS A 20 -5.56 7.62 -7.64
N VAL A 21 -4.69 6.62 -7.71
CA VAL A 21 -3.29 6.71 -7.27
C VAL A 21 -2.37 6.38 -8.43
N SER A 22 -1.34 7.20 -8.65
CA SER A 22 -0.23 6.83 -9.51
C SER A 22 0.97 6.38 -8.67
N CYS A 23 1.46 5.16 -8.91
CA CYS A 23 2.71 4.70 -8.32
C CYS A 23 3.82 4.78 -9.37
N ASN A 24 4.93 5.48 -9.05
CA ASN A 24 6.15 5.57 -9.88
C ASN A 24 7.32 4.75 -9.28
N GLY A 25 7.02 3.81 -8.39
CA GLY A 25 8.03 2.97 -7.75
C GLY A 25 9.13 3.70 -6.99
N GLY A 26 8.85 4.88 -6.44
CA GLY A 26 9.79 5.62 -5.60
C GLY A 26 10.94 6.32 -6.34
N GLY A 27 10.92 6.38 -7.67
CA GLY A 27 11.87 7.20 -8.46
C GLY A 27 13.31 6.66 -8.52
N GLY A 28 13.57 5.44 -8.06
CA GLY A 28 14.88 4.78 -8.10
C GLY A 28 15.04 3.80 -9.27
N ALA A 29 16.27 3.33 -9.49
CA ALA A 29 16.61 2.35 -10.53
C ALA A 29 15.95 0.95 -10.36
N LEU A 30 15.38 0.68 -9.17
CA LEU A 30 14.60 -0.53 -8.86
C LEU A 30 13.08 -0.29 -8.88
N GLY A 31 12.63 0.91 -9.26
CA GLY A 31 11.20 1.23 -9.39
C GLY A 31 10.60 0.69 -10.70
N HIS A 32 9.28 0.55 -10.71
CA HIS A 32 8.50 0.21 -11.92
C HIS A 32 8.02 1.49 -12.64
N PRO A 33 7.69 1.41 -13.94
CA PRO A 33 7.09 2.52 -14.67
C PRO A 33 5.80 3.04 -14.01
N LYS A 34 5.44 4.30 -14.29
CA LYS A 34 4.21 4.93 -13.81
C LYS A 34 3.00 4.05 -14.14
N VAL A 35 2.41 3.47 -13.11
CA VAL A 35 1.12 2.74 -13.21
C VAL A 35 0.08 3.48 -12.40
N TRP A 36 -1.15 3.40 -12.89
CA TRP A 36 -2.30 4.00 -12.25
C TRP A 36 -3.15 2.88 -11.66
N TYR A 37 -3.51 3.06 -10.40
CA TYR A 37 -4.43 2.20 -9.68
C TYR A 37 -5.66 3.02 -9.31
N GLU A 38 -6.81 2.37 -9.37
CA GLU A 38 -8.08 2.93 -8.95
C GLU A 38 -8.65 2.02 -7.86
N MET A 39 -8.92 2.58 -6.69
CA MET A 39 -9.38 1.85 -5.52
C MET A 39 -10.87 1.46 -5.65
N GLY A 40 -11.64 2.17 -6.48
CA GLY A 40 -13.05 1.83 -6.74
C GLY A 40 -13.89 1.88 -5.46
N ASP A 41 -14.48 0.72 -5.11
CA ASP A 41 -15.28 0.47 -3.90
C ASP A 41 -14.42 0.09 -2.68
N GLU A 42 -13.15 -0.25 -2.90
CA GLU A 42 -12.19 -0.57 -1.84
C GLU A 42 -11.52 0.72 -1.31
N ASP A 43 -11.09 0.68 -0.05
CA ASP A 43 -10.40 1.80 0.60
C ASP A 43 -8.87 1.67 0.53
N PHE A 44 -8.36 0.66 -0.18
CA PHE A 44 -6.95 0.38 -0.30
C PHE A 44 -6.60 -0.19 -1.67
N VAL A 45 -5.37 0.01 -2.10
CA VAL A 45 -4.82 -0.67 -3.27
C VAL A 45 -3.33 -0.93 -3.06
N GLU A 46 -2.86 -2.08 -3.52
CA GLU A 46 -1.47 -2.49 -3.37
C GLU A 46 -0.75 -2.43 -4.71
N CYS A 47 0.40 -1.76 -4.73
CA CYS A 47 1.25 -1.82 -5.90
C CYS A 47 2.00 -3.15 -5.94
N LYS A 48 1.69 -3.99 -6.93
CA LYS A 48 2.31 -5.31 -7.16
C LYS A 48 3.82 -5.29 -7.47
N TYR A 49 4.43 -4.12 -7.55
CA TYR A 49 5.83 -3.97 -7.93
C TYR A 49 6.71 -3.45 -6.79
N CYS A 50 6.16 -2.65 -5.88
CA CYS A 50 6.91 -2.06 -4.76
C CYS A 50 6.37 -2.51 -3.40
N ASP A 51 5.38 -3.39 -3.39
CA ASP A 51 4.68 -3.87 -2.19
C ASP A 51 4.17 -2.72 -1.29
N ARG A 52 3.99 -1.54 -1.89
CA ARG A 52 3.45 -0.34 -1.25
C ARG A 52 1.95 -0.45 -1.24
N ARG A 53 1.37 -0.33 -0.04
CA ARG A 53 -0.08 -0.32 0.15
C ARG A 53 -0.55 1.12 0.23
N PHE A 54 -1.34 1.55 -0.74
CA PHE A 54 -2.01 2.84 -0.71
C PHE A 54 -3.33 2.69 0.02
N ILE A 55 -3.60 3.54 0.99
CA ILE A 55 -4.82 3.47 1.80
C ILE A 55 -5.49 4.84 1.77
N LEU A 56 -6.79 4.86 1.54
CA LEU A 56 -7.60 6.07 1.55
C LEU A 56 -7.69 6.61 2.99
N ILE A 57 -7.35 7.88 3.18
CA ILE A 57 -7.47 8.54 4.49
C ILE A 57 -8.93 8.54 4.95
N GLY A 58 -9.21 7.91 6.09
CA GLY A 58 -10.58 7.73 6.62
C GLY A 58 -11.33 6.52 6.07
N GLY A 59 -10.67 5.69 5.26
CA GLY A 59 -11.22 4.42 4.79
C GLY A 59 -11.16 3.30 5.84
N LYS A 60 -11.91 2.21 5.59
CA LYS A 60 -12.09 1.09 6.53
C LYS A 60 -10.81 0.32 6.85
N GLN A 61 -9.77 0.50 6.03
CA GLN A 61 -8.53 -0.29 6.10
C GLN A 61 -7.33 0.48 6.66
N ASP A 62 -7.57 1.64 7.25
CA ASP A 62 -6.54 2.38 7.96
C ASP A 62 -5.97 1.55 9.15
N PRO A 63 -4.67 1.18 9.14
CA PRO A 63 -4.07 0.38 10.19
C PRO A 63 -3.82 1.18 11.48
N SER A 64 -3.95 2.52 11.45
CA SER A 64 -3.92 3.35 12.67
C SER A 64 -5.27 3.35 13.42
N GLN A 65 -6.34 2.86 12.79
CA GLN A 65 -7.64 2.59 13.43
C GLN A 65 -7.69 1.24 14.14
N VAL A 66 -6.64 0.41 14.07
CA VAL A 66 -6.57 -0.85 14.83
C VAL A 66 -6.33 -0.51 16.31
N ARG A 67 -7.43 -0.35 17.04
CA ARG A 67 -7.47 -0.23 18.51
C ARG A 67 -7.33 -1.60 19.18
#